data_AF-A0A2A3ME93-F1
#
_entry.id   AF-A0A2A3ME93-F1
#
_cell.length_a   1.000
_cell.length_b   1.000
_cell.length_c   1.000
_cell.angle_alpha   90.00
_cell.angle_beta   90.00
_cell.angle_gamma   90.00
#
_symmetry.space_group_name_H-M   'P 1'
#
loop_
_entity.id
_entity.type
_entity.pdbx_description
1 polymer ?
#
loop_
_entity_poly.entity_id
_entity_poly.type
_entity_poly.pdbx_seq_one_letter_code
_entity_poly.pdbx_strand_id
1 'polypeptide(L)'
;MSIWIRYLVAGLLAGFSLNILAADIAPLQQRWAEIQYQLPEDQKADAFEALAAEAEQALAQEPDDAPLLIWRGIILSSWAGADGGLGALGKVKEAKSLLEHALRVDPQALQGSAYTSLGALYYQVPGWPIGFGDDEQAEALLKQALALNPDGIDSNYFWGDYLIDQKRYAEARAALLKAQAAAPRPDRPLADQGRQAEIRARLDKIANR
;
A
#
# COMPACT_ATOMS: atom_id res chain seq x y z
N MET A 1 74.22 9.49 -19.97
CA MET A 1 73.47 9.07 -18.78
C MET A 1 72.37 10.11 -18.56
N SER A 2 71.27 10.04 -19.33
CA SER A 2 69.94 9.55 -18.89
C SER A 2 69.41 10.38 -17.71
N ILE A 3 68.32 11.16 -17.80
CA ILE A 3 66.93 10.69 -17.95
C ILE A 3 66.01 11.90 -18.28
N TRP A 4 65.08 11.68 -19.21
CA TRP A 4 63.96 12.56 -19.55
C TRP A 4 62.83 12.36 -18.53
N ILE A 5 62.29 13.44 -17.94
CA ILE A 5 61.11 13.38 -17.08
C ILE A 5 59.87 13.61 -17.96
N ARG A 6 59.01 12.59 -18.00
CA ARG A 6 57.69 12.57 -18.66
C ARG A 6 56.67 13.31 -17.79
N TYR A 7 55.88 14.20 -18.38
CA TYR A 7 54.66 14.72 -17.76
C TYR A 7 53.55 13.67 -17.87
N LEU A 8 53.04 13.21 -16.73
CA LEU A 8 51.81 12.42 -16.63
C LEU A 8 50.63 13.39 -16.47
N VAL A 9 49.75 13.43 -17.46
CA VAL A 9 48.44 14.07 -17.36
C VAL A 9 47.53 13.12 -16.60
N ALA A 10 47.22 13.44 -15.34
CA ALA A 10 46.18 12.76 -14.59
C ALA A 10 44.83 13.38 -14.98
N GLY A 11 44.07 12.65 -15.80
CA GLY A 11 42.69 12.99 -16.12
C GLY A 11 41.79 12.81 -14.90
N LEU A 12 41.28 13.91 -14.36
CA LEU A 12 40.24 13.94 -13.34
C LEU A 12 38.91 13.60 -14.01
N LEU A 13 38.56 12.32 -14.03
CA LEU A 13 37.18 11.89 -14.31
C LEU A 13 36.34 12.22 -13.09
N ALA A 14 35.69 13.38 -13.11
CA ALA A 14 34.60 13.68 -12.19
C ALA A 14 33.44 12.75 -12.54
N GLY A 15 33.29 11.66 -11.77
CA GLY A 15 32.11 10.83 -11.80
C GLY A 15 30.92 11.67 -11.34
N PHE A 16 30.04 12.04 -12.28
CA PHE A 16 28.69 12.49 -11.94
C PHE A 16 27.95 11.28 -11.40
N SER A 17 27.85 11.17 -10.08
CA SER A 17 26.89 10.28 -9.44
C SER A 17 25.50 10.86 -9.67
N LEU A 18 24.73 10.27 -10.60
CA LEU A 18 23.29 10.42 -10.64
C LEU A 18 22.73 9.79 -9.37
N ASN A 19 22.52 10.60 -8.33
CA ASN A 19 21.62 10.20 -7.25
C ASN A 19 20.23 10.15 -7.85
N ILE A 20 19.75 8.95 -8.17
CA ILE A 20 18.33 8.71 -8.40
C ILE A 20 17.68 8.97 -7.03
N LEU A 21 17.09 10.15 -6.87
CA LEU A 21 16.25 10.44 -5.72
C LEU A 21 15.03 9.54 -5.87
N ALA A 22 14.83 8.60 -4.94
CA ALA A 22 13.59 7.83 -4.88
C ALA A 22 12.39 8.78 -4.90
N ALA A 23 11.35 8.45 -5.66
CA ALA A 23 10.18 9.28 -5.76
C ALA A 23 9.59 9.63 -4.38
N ASP A 24 9.31 10.91 -4.15
CA ASP A 24 8.66 11.35 -2.92
C ASP A 24 7.18 10.96 -2.95
N ILE A 25 6.87 9.88 -2.24
CA ILE A 25 5.50 9.35 -2.12
C ILE A 25 4.65 10.13 -1.10
N ALA A 26 5.24 10.98 -0.25
CA ALA A 26 4.54 11.65 0.85
C ALA A 26 3.29 12.43 0.40
N PRO A 27 3.30 13.19 -0.72
CA PRO A 27 2.10 13.85 -1.23
C PRO A 27 0.97 12.87 -1.55
N LEU A 28 1.28 11.70 -2.14
CA LEU A 28 0.29 10.68 -2.44
C LEU A 28 -0.35 10.12 -1.16
N GLN A 29 0.46 9.87 -0.12
CA GLN A 29 -0.03 9.33 1.15
C GLN A 29 -0.96 10.32 1.87
N GLN A 30 -0.54 11.59 1.92
CA GLN A 30 -1.30 12.64 2.57
C GLN A 30 -2.62 12.85 1.84
N ARG A 31 -2.58 12.98 0.50
CA ARG A 31 -3.78 13.21 -0.30
C ARG A 31 -4.74 12.03 -0.22
N TRP A 32 -4.23 10.80 -0.25
CA TRP A 32 -5.04 9.61 -0.04
C TRP A 32 -5.79 9.65 1.31
N ALA A 33 -5.12 10.04 2.39
CA ALA A 33 -5.73 10.11 3.72
C ALA A 33 -6.80 11.20 3.82
N GLU A 34 -6.59 12.35 3.20
CA GLU A 34 -7.60 13.42 3.07
C GLU A 34 -8.85 12.91 2.33
N ILE A 35 -8.66 12.26 1.18
CA ILE A 35 -9.76 11.72 0.38
C ILE A 35 -10.51 10.66 1.18
N GLN A 36 -9.80 9.69 1.75
CA GLN A 36 -10.40 8.54 2.43
C GLN A 36 -11.20 8.95 3.67
N TYR A 37 -10.68 9.88 4.47
CA TYR A 37 -11.21 10.14 5.81
C TYR A 37 -11.89 11.49 6.01
N GLN A 38 -11.72 12.45 5.09
CA GLN A 38 -12.28 13.81 5.26
C GLN A 38 -13.24 14.22 4.15
N LEU A 39 -13.09 13.71 2.92
CA LEU A 39 -14.01 14.06 1.85
C LEU A 39 -15.38 13.38 2.00
N PRO A 40 -16.48 14.07 1.60
CA PRO A 40 -17.79 13.46 1.44
C PRO A 40 -17.76 12.29 0.44
N GLU A 41 -18.57 11.25 0.68
CA GLU A 41 -18.60 10.03 -0.15
C GLU A 41 -18.82 10.31 -1.64
N ASP A 42 -19.68 11.27 -1.98
CA ASP A 42 -20.01 11.65 -3.37
C ASP A 42 -18.87 12.39 -4.09
N GLN A 43 -17.81 12.77 -3.39
CA GLN A 43 -16.62 13.44 -3.95
C GLN A 43 -15.39 12.53 -3.99
N LYS A 44 -15.43 11.37 -3.32
CA LYS A 44 -14.26 10.50 -3.19
C LYS A 44 -13.83 9.88 -4.52
N ALA A 45 -14.78 9.45 -5.35
CA ALA A 45 -14.48 8.77 -6.61
C ALA A 45 -13.66 9.69 -7.55
N ASP A 46 -14.15 10.90 -7.82
CA ASP A 46 -13.46 11.89 -8.66
C ASP A 46 -12.09 12.28 -8.09
N ALA A 47 -11.99 12.42 -6.76
CA ALA A 47 -10.73 12.77 -6.12
C ALA A 47 -9.70 11.63 -6.18
N PHE A 48 -10.12 10.37 -6.04
CA PHE A 48 -9.24 9.22 -6.22
C PHE A 48 -8.85 9.00 -7.67
N GLU A 49 -9.72 9.29 -8.64
CA GLU A 49 -9.36 9.29 -10.06
C GLU A 49 -8.21 10.24 -10.35
N ALA A 50 -8.32 11.49 -9.89
CA ALA A 50 -7.26 12.49 -10.04
C ALA A 50 -5.95 12.02 -9.40
N LEU A 51 -6.02 11.50 -8.16
CA LEU A 51 -4.84 10.99 -7.46
C LEU A 51 -4.21 9.76 -8.15
N ALA A 52 -5.03 8.89 -8.75
CA ALA A 52 -4.55 7.75 -9.51
C ALA A 52 -3.78 8.19 -10.76
N ALA A 53 -4.25 9.24 -11.45
CA ALA A 53 -3.56 9.82 -12.60
C ALA A 53 -2.22 10.48 -12.20
N GLU A 54 -2.15 11.16 -11.06
CA GLU A 54 -0.90 11.70 -10.52
C GLU A 54 0.12 10.58 -10.23
N ALA A 55 -0.32 9.53 -9.54
CA ALA A 55 0.53 8.38 -9.25
C ALA A 55 1.00 7.64 -10.52
N GLU A 56 0.17 7.58 -11.57
CA GLU A 56 0.54 7.03 -12.87
C GLU A 56 1.62 7.85 -13.57
N GLN A 57 1.51 9.18 -13.55
CA GLN A 57 2.51 10.07 -14.14
C GLN A 57 3.87 9.93 -13.46
N ALA A 58 3.88 9.82 -12.13
CA ALA A 58 5.10 9.58 -11.37
C ALA A 58 5.72 8.22 -11.74
N LEU A 59 4.90 7.16 -11.78
CA LEU A 59 5.34 5.82 -12.14
C LEU A 59 5.84 5.73 -13.60
N ALA A 60 5.33 6.55 -14.52
CA ALA A 60 5.84 6.60 -15.89
C ALA A 60 7.30 7.08 -15.98
N GLN A 61 7.79 7.85 -15.01
CA GLN A 61 9.19 8.24 -14.92
C GLN A 61 10.06 7.16 -14.25
N GLU A 62 9.48 6.41 -13.32
CA GLU A 62 10.17 5.38 -12.52
C GLU A 62 9.34 4.07 -12.47
N PRO A 63 9.27 3.29 -13.58
CA PRO A 63 8.30 2.18 -13.70
C PRO A 63 8.48 1.03 -12.70
N ASP A 64 9.68 0.90 -12.15
CA ASP A 64 10.08 -0.13 -11.19
C ASP A 64 10.28 0.45 -9.78
N ASP A 65 9.75 1.64 -9.47
CA ASP A 65 9.75 2.15 -8.10
C ASP A 65 8.68 1.42 -7.26
N ALA A 66 9.12 0.52 -6.37
CA ALA A 66 8.21 -0.29 -5.55
C ALA A 66 7.27 0.55 -4.67
N PRO A 67 7.72 1.61 -3.98
CA PRO A 67 6.81 2.52 -3.27
C PRO A 67 5.70 3.13 -4.13
N LEU A 68 5.99 3.63 -5.34
CA LEU A 68 5.00 4.17 -6.27
C LEU A 68 4.04 3.09 -6.77
N LEU A 69 4.55 1.90 -7.12
CA LEU A 69 3.72 0.75 -7.49
C LEU A 69 2.72 0.41 -6.38
N ILE A 70 3.19 0.37 -5.12
CA ILE A 70 2.34 0.08 -3.96
C ILE A 70 1.28 1.16 -3.77
N TRP A 71 1.67 2.44 -3.77
CA TRP A 71 0.73 3.53 -3.54
C TRP A 71 -0.31 3.66 -4.64
N ARG A 72 0.08 3.51 -5.91
CA ARG A 72 -0.89 3.47 -7.01
C ARG A 72 -1.85 2.29 -6.85
N GLY A 73 -1.37 1.12 -6.45
CA GLY A 73 -2.23 -0.03 -6.14
C GLY A 73 -3.24 0.26 -5.01
N ILE A 74 -2.81 0.90 -3.92
CA ILE A 74 -3.69 1.31 -2.81
C ILE A 74 -4.73 2.33 -3.27
N ILE A 75 -4.32 3.34 -4.05
CA ILE A 75 -5.20 4.38 -4.57
C ILE A 75 -6.26 3.77 -5.49
N LEU A 76 -5.88 2.90 -6.44
CA LEU A 76 -6.83 2.20 -7.32
C LEU A 76 -7.81 1.31 -6.54
N SER A 77 -7.33 0.64 -5.50
CA SER A 77 -8.19 -0.20 -4.64
C SER A 77 -9.22 0.65 -3.89
N SER A 78 -8.80 1.81 -3.39
CA SER A 78 -9.67 2.76 -2.68
C SER A 78 -10.68 3.42 -3.63
N TRP A 79 -10.21 3.79 -4.84
CA TRP A 79 -11.06 4.31 -5.90
C TRP A 79 -12.16 3.33 -6.28
N ALA A 80 -11.82 2.05 -6.46
CA ALA A 80 -12.80 1.01 -6.76
C ALA A 80 -13.89 0.88 -5.68
N GLY A 81 -13.52 1.04 -4.41
CA GLY A 81 -14.45 1.06 -3.29
C GLY A 81 -15.37 2.27 -3.27
N ALA A 82 -14.84 3.45 -3.61
CA ALA A 82 -15.60 4.71 -3.64
C ALA A 82 -16.52 4.84 -4.85
N ASP A 83 -16.04 4.46 -6.04
CA ASP A 83 -16.77 4.54 -7.31
C ASP A 83 -17.92 3.53 -7.36
N GLY A 84 -17.67 2.30 -6.90
CA GLY A 84 -18.60 1.20 -7.10
C GLY A 84 -18.88 0.91 -8.59
N GLY A 85 -19.85 0.04 -8.87
CA GLY A 85 -20.33 -0.18 -10.23
C GLY A 85 -19.36 -0.93 -11.18
N LEU A 86 -19.60 -0.78 -12.49
CA LEU A 86 -18.99 -1.60 -13.55
C LEU A 86 -17.48 -1.35 -13.72
N GLY A 87 -16.98 -0.17 -13.34
CA GLY A 87 -15.57 0.22 -13.44
C GLY A 87 -14.69 -0.30 -12.31
N ALA A 88 -15.27 -0.72 -11.18
CA ALA A 88 -14.51 -1.13 -9.99
C ALA A 88 -13.64 -2.38 -10.26
N LEU A 89 -14.15 -3.33 -11.05
CA LEU A 89 -13.44 -4.58 -11.33
C LEU A 89 -12.15 -4.37 -12.14
N GLY A 90 -12.15 -3.41 -13.08
CA GLY A 90 -10.96 -3.06 -13.85
C GLY A 90 -9.86 -2.48 -12.94
N LYS A 91 -10.26 -1.54 -12.08
CA LYS A 91 -9.37 -0.88 -11.11
C LYS A 91 -8.71 -1.87 -10.15
N VAL A 92 -9.46 -2.82 -9.57
CA VAL A 92 -8.88 -3.82 -8.66
C VAL A 92 -7.98 -4.83 -9.38
N LYS A 93 -8.25 -5.15 -10.65
CA LYS A 93 -7.35 -6.01 -11.45
C LYS A 93 -6.04 -5.31 -11.76
N GLU A 94 -6.09 -4.02 -12.06
CA GLU A 94 -4.90 -3.20 -12.25
C GLU A 94 -4.12 -3.02 -10.94
N ALA A 95 -4.81 -2.73 -9.83
CA ALA A 95 -4.20 -2.67 -8.50
C ALA A 95 -3.47 -3.97 -8.15
N LYS A 96 -4.10 -5.13 -8.38
CA LYS A 96 -3.48 -6.44 -8.22
C LYS A 96 -2.18 -6.55 -9.02
N SER A 97 -2.21 -6.20 -10.30
CA SER A 97 -1.03 -6.28 -11.17
C SER A 97 0.13 -5.40 -10.66
N LEU A 98 -0.16 -4.19 -10.18
CA LEU A 98 0.84 -3.27 -9.62
C LEU A 98 1.44 -3.81 -8.33
N LEU A 99 0.60 -4.34 -7.43
CA LEU A 99 1.06 -4.90 -6.16
C LEU A 99 1.89 -6.17 -6.37
N GLU A 100 1.50 -7.02 -7.32
CA GLU A 100 2.31 -8.16 -7.75
C GLU A 100 3.62 -7.72 -8.40
N HIS A 101 3.62 -6.59 -9.12
CA HIS A 101 4.85 -6.00 -9.65
C HIS A 101 5.76 -5.49 -8.53
N ALA A 102 5.23 -4.75 -7.57
CA ALA A 102 5.98 -4.26 -6.42
C ALA A 102 6.64 -5.41 -5.64
N LEU A 103 5.93 -6.54 -5.46
CA LEU A 103 6.48 -7.74 -4.82
C LEU A 103 7.64 -8.37 -5.59
N ARG A 104 7.68 -8.24 -6.93
CA ARG A 104 8.81 -8.69 -7.76
C ARG A 104 10.01 -7.75 -7.66
N VAL A 105 9.77 -6.44 -7.55
CA VAL A 105 10.81 -5.42 -7.44
C VAL A 105 11.44 -5.43 -6.04
N ASP A 106 10.63 -5.21 -5.01
CA ASP A 106 11.05 -5.21 -3.62
C ASP A 106 9.91 -5.71 -2.72
N PRO A 107 9.92 -6.99 -2.31
CA PRO A 107 8.88 -7.55 -1.45
C PRO A 107 8.87 -6.97 -0.03
N GLN A 108 9.93 -6.28 0.40
CA GLN A 108 10.03 -5.66 1.72
C GLN A 108 9.68 -4.18 1.72
N ALA A 109 9.48 -3.58 0.54
CA ALA A 109 9.13 -2.17 0.38
C ALA A 109 7.97 -1.78 1.29
N LEU A 110 8.12 -0.62 1.94
CA LEU A 110 7.13 -0.07 2.87
C LEU A 110 6.69 -1.09 3.93
N GLN A 111 7.62 -1.88 4.45
CA GLN A 111 7.39 -2.89 5.50
C GLN A 111 6.31 -3.91 5.10
N GLY A 112 6.32 -4.37 3.84
CA GLY A 112 5.37 -5.37 3.35
C GLY A 112 3.97 -4.83 3.04
N SER A 113 3.82 -3.53 2.77
CA SER A 113 2.53 -2.93 2.43
C SER A 113 1.88 -3.52 1.17
N ALA A 114 2.69 -4.04 0.23
CA ALA A 114 2.21 -4.76 -0.94
C ALA A 114 1.44 -6.03 -0.55
N TYR A 115 1.98 -6.83 0.38
CA TYR A 115 1.32 -8.02 0.91
C TYR A 115 0.00 -7.69 1.60
N THR A 116 0.00 -6.63 2.43
CA THR A 116 -1.21 -6.18 3.13
C THR A 116 -2.33 -5.82 2.15
N SER A 117 -1.99 -5.00 1.16
CA SER A 117 -2.97 -4.47 0.19
C SER A 117 -3.46 -5.56 -0.77
N LEU A 118 -2.55 -6.42 -1.24
CA LEU A 118 -2.90 -7.51 -2.13
C LEU A 118 -3.75 -8.56 -1.40
N GLY A 119 -3.40 -8.91 -0.16
CA GLY A 119 -4.20 -9.79 0.69
C GLY A 119 -5.60 -9.23 0.93
N ALA A 120 -5.72 -7.91 1.14
CA ALA A 120 -7.02 -7.25 1.25
C ALA A 120 -7.87 -7.40 -0.02
N LEU A 121 -7.29 -7.18 -1.19
CA LEU A 121 -8.00 -7.38 -2.46
C LEU A 121 -8.51 -8.82 -2.62
N TYR A 122 -7.72 -9.82 -2.22
CA TYR A 122 -8.11 -11.22 -2.39
C TYR A 122 -9.34 -11.63 -1.58
N TYR A 123 -9.58 -11.10 -0.37
CA TYR A 123 -10.81 -11.43 0.36
C TYR A 123 -11.97 -10.45 0.10
N GLN A 124 -11.69 -9.25 -0.44
CA GLN A 124 -12.72 -8.22 -0.68
C GLN A 124 -13.31 -8.28 -2.09
N VAL A 125 -12.56 -8.76 -3.08
CA VAL A 125 -13.00 -8.87 -4.48
C VAL A 125 -13.77 -10.18 -4.69
N PRO A 126 -14.82 -10.23 -5.52
CA PRO A 126 -15.48 -11.48 -5.87
C PRO A 126 -14.52 -12.51 -6.49
N GLY A 127 -14.77 -13.79 -6.23
CA GLY A 127 -14.04 -14.89 -6.86
C GLY A 127 -14.38 -15.09 -8.35
N TRP A 128 -13.84 -16.17 -8.92
CA TRP A 128 -14.13 -16.62 -10.29
C TRP A 128 -15.64 -16.90 -10.48
N PRO A 129 -16.25 -16.56 -11.64
CA PRO A 129 -15.63 -16.06 -12.88
C PRO A 129 -15.55 -14.53 -12.99
N ILE A 130 -16.02 -13.78 -12.00
CA ILE A 130 -16.16 -12.32 -12.12
C ILE A 130 -14.84 -11.62 -11.75
N GLY A 131 -14.25 -11.98 -10.62
CA GLY A 131 -12.99 -11.43 -10.15
C GLY A 131 -11.94 -12.49 -9.88
N PHE A 132 -11.08 -12.20 -8.92
CA PHE A 132 -9.93 -13.02 -8.56
C PHE A 132 -9.87 -13.32 -7.06
N GLY A 133 -10.94 -13.03 -6.32
CA GLY A 133 -10.99 -13.28 -4.88
C GLY A 133 -10.70 -14.74 -4.54
N ASP A 134 -9.91 -14.92 -3.49
CA ASP A 134 -9.39 -16.21 -3.00
C ASP A 134 -8.93 -16.05 -1.54
N ASP A 135 -9.70 -16.60 -0.61
CA ASP A 135 -9.44 -16.48 0.84
C ASP A 135 -8.15 -17.18 1.27
N GLU A 136 -7.75 -18.26 0.61
CA GLU A 136 -6.49 -18.96 0.92
C GLU A 136 -5.29 -18.08 0.56
N GLN A 137 -5.36 -17.41 -0.60
CA GLN A 137 -4.35 -16.44 -1.00
C GLN A 137 -4.35 -15.21 -0.09
N ALA A 138 -5.53 -14.71 0.28
CA ALA A 138 -5.65 -13.61 1.23
C ALA A 138 -4.95 -13.91 2.55
N GLU A 139 -5.21 -15.09 3.14
CA GLU A 139 -4.59 -15.51 4.40
C GLU A 139 -3.07 -15.63 4.28
N ALA A 140 -2.58 -16.24 3.19
CA ALA A 140 -1.15 -16.40 2.97
C ALA A 140 -0.45 -15.03 2.89
N LEU A 141 -0.98 -14.10 2.12
CA LEU A 141 -0.42 -12.76 1.95
C LEU A 141 -0.49 -11.93 3.23
N LEU A 142 -1.61 -11.95 3.94
CA LEU A 142 -1.75 -11.20 5.21
C LEU A 142 -0.82 -11.75 6.30
N LYS A 143 -0.57 -13.06 6.35
CA LYS A 143 0.46 -13.64 7.23
C LYS A 143 1.87 -13.18 6.87
N GLN A 144 2.20 -13.05 5.58
CA GLN A 144 3.48 -12.46 5.16
C GLN A 144 3.59 -10.98 5.58
N ALA A 145 2.51 -10.21 5.43
CA ALA A 145 2.48 -8.83 5.92
C ALA A 145 2.74 -8.71 7.42
N LEU A 146 2.14 -9.60 8.23
CA LEU A 146 2.39 -9.66 9.68
C LEU A 146 3.82 -10.08 10.02
N ALA A 147 4.43 -10.97 9.23
CA ALA A 147 5.82 -11.36 9.45
C ALA A 147 6.78 -10.19 9.23
N LEU A 148 6.50 -9.31 8.26
CA LEU A 148 7.31 -8.14 7.96
C LEU A 148 7.02 -6.95 8.88
N ASN A 149 5.76 -6.76 9.28
CA ASN A 149 5.34 -5.67 10.14
C ASN A 149 4.39 -6.16 11.25
N PRO A 150 4.93 -6.87 12.27
CA PRO A 150 4.10 -7.55 13.26
C PRO A 150 3.32 -6.60 14.15
N ASP A 151 3.80 -5.37 14.34
CA ASP A 151 3.20 -4.37 15.23
C ASP A 151 2.58 -3.18 14.47
N GLY A 152 2.51 -3.29 13.14
CA GLY A 152 1.95 -2.26 12.27
C GLY A 152 0.43 -2.13 12.41
N ILE A 153 -0.06 -0.89 12.35
CA ILE A 153 -1.49 -0.61 12.43
C ILE A 153 -2.27 -1.22 11.25
N ASP A 154 -1.77 -1.06 10.02
CA ASP A 154 -2.47 -1.52 8.81
C ASP A 154 -2.41 -3.05 8.67
N SER A 155 -1.25 -3.68 8.89
CA SER A 155 -1.09 -5.15 8.81
C SER A 155 -2.01 -5.88 9.79
N ASN A 156 -2.06 -5.42 11.04
CA ASN A 156 -2.95 -6.00 12.06
C ASN A 156 -4.42 -5.67 11.82
N TYR A 157 -4.74 -4.47 11.31
CA TYR A 157 -6.11 -4.10 10.96
C TYR A 157 -6.66 -5.02 9.86
N PHE A 158 -5.95 -5.15 8.73
CA PHE A 158 -6.42 -5.95 7.60
C PHE A 158 -6.44 -7.46 7.92
N TRP A 159 -5.53 -7.94 8.77
CA TRP A 159 -5.62 -9.28 9.33
C TRP A 159 -6.88 -9.47 10.17
N GLY A 160 -7.17 -8.51 11.06
CA GLY A 160 -8.40 -8.50 11.85
C GLY A 160 -9.65 -8.48 10.98
N ASP A 161 -9.69 -7.64 9.95
CA ASP A 161 -10.83 -7.52 9.03
C ASP A 161 -11.07 -8.81 8.23
N TYR A 162 -10.00 -9.43 7.70
CA TYR A 162 -10.06 -10.76 7.09
C TYR A 162 -10.63 -11.81 8.06
N LEU A 163 -10.15 -11.84 9.31
CA LEU A 163 -10.64 -12.78 10.31
C LEU A 163 -12.13 -12.57 10.64
N ILE A 164 -12.64 -11.34 10.58
CA ILE A 164 -14.08 -11.06 10.72
C ILE A 164 -14.86 -11.69 9.57
N ASP A 165 -14.38 -11.53 8.34
CA ASP A 165 -15.01 -12.10 7.14
C ASP A 165 -15.07 -13.65 7.23
N GLN A 166 -13.98 -14.25 7.71
CA GLN A 166 -13.88 -15.68 7.99
C GLN A 166 -14.60 -16.13 9.28
N LYS A 167 -15.31 -15.22 9.96
CA LYS A 167 -16.06 -15.46 11.21
C LYS A 167 -15.20 -15.97 12.40
N ARG A 168 -13.88 -15.73 12.36
CA ARG A 168 -12.91 -16.05 13.42
C ARG A 168 -12.82 -14.89 14.43
N TYR A 169 -13.94 -14.58 15.08
CA TYR A 169 -14.09 -13.34 15.86
C TYR A 169 -13.14 -13.17 17.04
N ALA A 170 -12.79 -14.25 17.74
CA ALA A 170 -11.85 -14.18 18.86
C ALA A 170 -10.44 -13.76 18.39
N GLU A 171 -9.98 -14.34 17.29
CA GLU A 171 -8.69 -14.00 16.67
C GLU A 171 -8.74 -12.58 16.08
N ALA A 172 -9.86 -12.21 15.44
CA ALA A 172 -10.06 -10.88 14.90
C ALA A 172 -9.93 -9.81 15.99
N ARG A 173 -10.56 -10.04 17.16
CA ARG A 173 -10.46 -9.14 18.31
C ARG A 173 -9.02 -8.98 18.76
N ALA A 174 -8.26 -10.07 18.87
CA ALA A 174 -6.85 -10.00 19.27
C ALA A 174 -6.02 -9.19 18.28
N ALA A 175 -6.21 -9.41 16.97
CA ALA A 175 -5.54 -8.64 15.92
C ALA A 175 -5.91 -7.15 15.95
N LEU A 176 -7.19 -6.81 16.08
CA LEU A 176 -7.67 -5.44 16.12
C LEU A 176 -7.19 -4.68 17.37
N LEU A 177 -7.12 -5.35 18.53
CA LEU A 177 -6.52 -4.75 19.73
C LEU A 177 -5.02 -4.51 19.56
N LYS A 178 -4.32 -5.39 18.84
CA LYS A 178 -2.92 -5.16 18.48
C LYS A 178 -2.76 -3.96 17.54
N ALA A 179 -3.62 -3.85 16.53
CA ALA A 179 -3.66 -2.69 15.63
C ALA A 179 -3.94 -1.40 16.41
N GLN A 180 -4.88 -1.43 17.37
CA GLN A 180 -5.22 -0.27 18.21
C GLN A 180 -4.02 0.21 19.05
N ALA A 181 -3.17 -0.71 19.51
CA ALA A 181 -2.00 -0.42 20.32
C ALA A 181 -0.75 -0.04 19.50
N ALA A 182 -0.83 -0.01 18.17
CA ALA A 182 0.29 0.33 17.31
C ALA A 182 0.82 1.75 17.58
N ALA A 183 2.14 1.93 17.46
CA ALA A 183 2.77 3.24 17.60
C ALA A 183 2.30 4.20 16.50
N PRO A 184 1.99 5.48 16.83
CA PRO A 184 1.65 6.47 15.81
C PRO A 184 2.79 6.71 14.83
N ARG A 185 2.45 6.90 13.55
CA ARG A 185 3.34 7.31 12.47
C ARG A 185 3.38 8.85 12.41
N PRO A 186 4.48 9.51 12.81
CA PRO A 186 4.53 10.97 12.92
C PRO A 186 4.27 11.71 11.60
N ASP A 187 4.59 11.06 10.48
CA ASP A 187 4.39 11.53 9.11
C ASP A 187 2.99 11.24 8.55
N ARG A 188 2.18 10.42 9.23
CA ARG A 188 0.85 10.00 8.76
C ARG A 188 -0.27 10.14 9.81
N PRO A 189 -0.38 11.26 10.55
CA PRO A 189 -1.31 11.39 11.67
C PRO A 189 -2.79 11.29 11.24
N LEU A 190 -3.16 11.83 10.07
CA LEU A 190 -4.53 11.74 9.56
C LEU A 190 -4.92 10.30 9.22
N ALA A 191 -4.01 9.57 8.57
CA ALA A 191 -4.26 8.17 8.21
C ALA A 191 -4.43 7.29 9.45
N ASP A 192 -3.59 7.52 10.47
CA ASP A 192 -3.66 6.78 11.73
C ASP A 192 -4.95 7.11 12.50
N GLN A 193 -5.36 8.37 12.55
CA GLN A 193 -6.63 8.76 13.16
C GLN A 193 -7.82 8.06 12.49
N GLY A 194 -7.86 8.06 11.15
CA GLY A 194 -8.88 7.37 10.38
C GLY A 194 -8.90 5.86 10.63
N ARG A 195 -7.74 5.22 10.54
CA ARG A 195 -7.59 3.78 10.80
C ARG A 195 -7.97 3.40 12.24
N GLN A 196 -7.63 4.22 13.22
CA GLN A 196 -8.06 4.02 14.62
C GLN A 196 -9.59 4.09 14.78
N ALA A 197 -10.27 4.94 14.00
CA ALA A 197 -11.73 4.97 13.99
C ALA A 197 -12.33 3.69 13.38
N GLU A 198 -11.75 3.20 12.28
CA GLU A 198 -12.17 1.94 11.66
C GLU A 198 -11.94 0.74 12.59
N ILE A 199 -10.80 0.67 13.29
CA ILE A 199 -10.51 -0.36 14.28
C ILE A 199 -11.59 -0.38 15.37
N ARG A 200 -11.94 0.78 15.93
CA ARG A 200 -13.02 0.88 16.94
C ARG A 200 -14.35 0.38 16.38
N ALA A 201 -14.74 0.81 15.18
CA ALA A 201 -15.98 0.38 14.55
C ALA A 201 -16.02 -1.14 14.31
N ARG A 202 -14.88 -1.76 13.94
CA ARG A 202 -14.77 -3.22 13.79
C ARG A 202 -14.89 -3.96 15.11
N LEU A 203 -14.21 -3.48 16.16
CA LEU A 203 -14.32 -4.03 17.52
C LEU A 203 -15.76 -3.97 18.05
N ASP A 204 -16.45 -2.86 17.83
CA ASP A 204 -17.86 -2.69 18.22
C ASP A 204 -18.77 -3.67 17.47
N LYS A 205 -18.55 -3.84 16.15
CA LYS A 205 -19.32 -4.78 15.31
C LYS A 205 -19.23 -6.23 15.79
N ILE A 206 -18.10 -6.63 16.36
CA ILE A 206 -17.88 -8.00 16.89
C ILE A 206 -18.05 -8.11 18.40
N ALA A 207 -18.47 -7.04 19.08
CA ALA A 207 -18.58 -7.00 20.55
C ALA A 207 -19.44 -8.15 21.11
N ASN A 208 -20.51 -8.51 20.39
CA ASN A 208 -21.51 -9.51 20.78
C ASN A 208 -21.47 -10.79 19.91
N ARG A 209 -20.38 -11.00 19.17
CA ARG A 209 -20.21 -12.16 18.28
C ARG A 209 -19.37 -13.26 18.92
#